data_AF-A0A0F9X146-F1
#
_entry.id   AF-A0A0F9X146-F1
#
_cell.length_a   1.000
_cell.length_b   1.000
_cell.length_c   1.000
_cell.angle_alpha   90.00
_cell.angle_beta   90.00
_cell.angle_gamma   90.00
#
_symmetry.space_group_name_H-M   'P 1'
#
loop_
_entity.id
_entity.type
_entity.pdbx_description
1 polymer ?
#
loop_
_entity_poly.entity_id
_entity_poly.type
_entity_poly.pdbx_seq_one_letter_code
_entity_poly.pdbx_strand_id
1 'polypeptide(L)'
;MRFSAAVIFLSLGYLQGANAICNSGEVGVGRKLVYQWQGQNNVLVTDEWVIAANNCGDIGLSQNEFQGNPCSGGPGYGTGNGINSCDSSGKPGFVWTKGGNFHNCYSVSQSCATGPFLYEPIYWCCQRW
;
A
#
# COMPACT_ATOMS: atom_id res chain seq x y z
N MET A 1 -49.77 -25.65 2.43
CA MET A 1 -49.13 -24.32 2.38
C MET A 1 -47.70 -24.52 2.86
N ARG A 2 -46.70 -24.32 1.99
CA ARG A 2 -45.28 -24.54 2.34
C ARG A 2 -44.69 -23.18 2.74
N PHE A 3 -44.25 -23.05 3.99
CA PHE A 3 -43.61 -21.84 4.49
C PHE A 3 -42.20 -21.75 3.92
N SER A 4 -41.94 -20.69 3.17
CA SER A 4 -40.59 -20.30 2.74
C SER A 4 -39.81 -19.78 3.95
N ALA A 5 -38.72 -20.45 4.31
CA ALA A 5 -37.70 -19.89 5.20
C ALA A 5 -36.68 -19.16 4.32
N ALA A 6 -36.82 -17.84 4.21
CA ALA A 6 -35.80 -16.99 3.61
C ALA A 6 -34.62 -16.89 4.59
N VAL A 7 -33.51 -17.55 4.26
CA VAL A 7 -32.23 -17.38 4.97
C VAL A 7 -31.64 -16.05 4.51
N ILE A 8 -31.79 -15.02 5.33
CA ILE A 8 -31.12 -13.74 5.15
C ILE A 8 -29.66 -13.94 5.56
N PHE A 9 -28.77 -14.11 4.58
CA PHE A 9 -27.35 -13.94 4.79
C PHE A 9 -27.08 -12.46 5.10
N LEU A 10 -26.98 -12.11 6.38
CA LEU A 10 -26.30 -10.88 6.80
C LEU A 10 -24.83 -11.03 6.41
N SER A 11 -24.47 -10.56 5.22
CA SER A 11 -23.08 -10.21 4.94
C SER A 11 -22.72 -9.04 5.85
N LEU A 12 -22.07 -9.36 6.98
CA LEU A 12 -21.28 -8.39 7.73
C LEU A 12 -20.27 -7.79 6.74
N GLY A 13 -20.61 -6.62 6.20
CA GLY A 13 -19.65 -5.76 5.53
C GLY A 13 -18.61 -5.40 6.57
N TYR A 14 -17.45 -6.06 6.50
CA TYR A 14 -16.23 -5.61 7.15
C TYR A 14 -15.87 -4.26 6.54
N LEU A 15 -16.49 -3.19 7.01
CA LEU A 15 -15.88 -1.87 6.99
C LEU A 15 -14.74 -1.94 8.00
N GLN A 16 -13.62 -2.53 7.57
CA GLN A 16 -12.35 -2.28 8.22
C GLN A 16 -12.17 -0.76 8.15
N GLY A 17 -12.36 -0.08 9.28
CA GLY A 17 -12.05 1.34 9.38
C GLY A 17 -10.64 1.52 8.84
N ALA A 18 -10.50 2.37 7.83
CA ALA A 18 -9.21 2.74 7.28
C ALA A 18 -8.37 3.31 8.44
N ASN A 19 -7.52 2.48 9.02
CA ASN A 19 -6.63 2.93 10.07
C ASN A 19 -5.63 3.88 9.42
N ALA A 20 -5.47 5.06 10.02
CA ALA A 20 -4.47 6.00 9.56
C ALA A 20 -3.08 5.37 9.76
N ILE A 21 -2.36 5.10 8.68
CA ILE A 21 -0.97 4.56 8.72
C ILE A 21 0.08 5.65 8.91
N CYS A 22 -0.26 6.88 8.53
CA CYS A 22 0.58 8.07 8.66
C CYS A 22 -0.27 9.22 9.24
N ASN A 23 0.37 10.31 9.66
CA ASN A 23 -0.38 11.47 10.15
C ASN A 23 -1.24 12.07 9.02
N SER A 24 -2.20 12.90 9.42
CA SER A 24 -3.04 13.60 8.45
C SER A 24 -2.18 14.47 7.53
N GLY A 25 -2.41 14.37 6.22
CA GLY A 25 -1.63 15.09 5.20
C GLY A 25 -0.33 14.41 4.79
N GLU A 26 -0.01 13.22 5.30
CA GLU A 26 1.16 12.44 4.90
C GLU A 26 0.79 11.30 3.94
N VAL A 27 1.81 10.74 3.29
CA VAL A 27 1.70 9.51 2.49
C VAL A 27 2.64 8.44 3.02
N GLY A 28 2.21 7.19 2.93
CA GLY A 28 3.02 6.01 3.23
C GLY A 28 3.81 5.55 2.01
N VAL A 29 5.02 5.05 2.23
CA VAL A 29 5.81 4.32 1.25
C VAL A 29 6.14 2.94 1.81
N GLY A 30 5.83 1.90 1.03
CA GLY A 30 5.89 0.53 1.50
C GLY A 30 5.90 -0.48 0.36
N ARG A 31 5.57 -1.73 0.67
CA ARG A 31 5.47 -2.80 -0.33
C ARG A 31 4.04 -3.28 -0.42
N LYS A 32 3.62 -3.69 -1.60
CA LYS A 32 2.35 -4.39 -1.83
C LYS A 32 2.64 -5.81 -2.27
N LEU A 33 2.35 -6.75 -1.38
CA LEU A 33 2.60 -8.17 -1.55
C LEU A 33 1.27 -8.88 -1.76
N VAL A 34 1.07 -9.44 -2.94
CA VAL A 34 -0.13 -10.22 -3.26
C VAL A 34 0.25 -11.69 -3.28
N TYR A 35 -0.49 -12.49 -2.53
CA TYR A 35 -0.37 -13.94 -2.51
C TYR A 35 -1.56 -14.59 -3.19
N GLN A 36 -1.37 -15.79 -3.71
CA GLN A 36 -2.44 -16.61 -4.24
C GLN A 36 -2.36 -18.01 -3.65
N TRP A 37 -3.51 -18.54 -3.23
CA TRP A 37 -3.63 -19.93 -2.79
C TRP A 37 -3.53 -20.87 -3.99
N GLN A 38 -2.60 -21.83 -3.95
CA GLN A 38 -2.42 -22.85 -4.99
C GLN A 38 -2.80 -24.27 -4.51
N GLY A 39 -3.67 -24.39 -3.52
CA GLY A 39 -4.17 -25.68 -3.03
C GLY A 39 -3.36 -26.29 -1.87
N GLN A 40 -2.07 -25.94 -1.76
CA GLN A 40 -1.19 -26.45 -0.68
C GLN A 40 -0.49 -25.32 0.10
N ASN A 41 -0.22 -24.20 -0.55
CA ASN A 41 0.46 -23.05 0.03
C ASN A 41 0.00 -21.74 -0.64
N ASN A 42 0.31 -20.63 0.03
CA ASN A 42 0.23 -19.30 -0.53
C ASN A 42 1.54 -18.99 -1.26
N VAL A 43 1.46 -18.59 -2.53
CA VAL A 43 2.62 -18.20 -3.34
C VAL A 43 2.55 -16.70 -3.59
N LEU A 44 3.67 -16.00 -3.42
CA LEU A 44 3.78 -14.58 -3.77
C LEU A 44 3.69 -14.44 -5.29
N VAL A 45 2.68 -13.72 -5.76
CA VAL A 45 2.42 -13.51 -7.20
C VAL A 45 2.73 -12.10 -7.66
N THR A 46 2.68 -11.12 -6.74
CA THR A 46 3.02 -9.72 -7.03
C THR A 46 3.79 -9.15 -5.86
N ASP A 47 4.86 -8.42 -6.17
CA ASP A 47 5.61 -7.66 -5.19
C ASP A 47 6.13 -6.34 -5.77
N GLU A 48 5.45 -5.27 -5.40
CA GLU A 48 5.67 -3.93 -5.91
C GLU A 48 5.93 -2.95 -4.77
N TRP A 49 6.69 -1.89 -5.06
CA TRP A 49 6.70 -0.72 -4.19
C TRP A 49 5.40 0.07 -4.35
N VAL A 50 4.87 0.57 -3.23
CA VAL A 50 3.60 1.31 -3.19
C VAL A 50 3.77 2.66 -2.50
N ILE A 51 3.08 3.67 -3.02
CA ILE A 51 2.77 4.93 -2.34
C ILE A 51 1.32 4.80 -1.89
N ALA A 52 1.08 4.77 -0.59
CA ALA A 52 -0.24 4.65 0.01
C ALA A 52 -0.68 5.99 0.59
N ALA A 53 -1.96 6.32 0.44
CA ALA A 53 -2.62 7.36 1.21
C ALA A 53 -2.63 6.97 2.70
N ASN A 54 -2.71 7.96 3.59
CA ASN A 54 -2.76 7.70 5.03
C ASN A 54 -3.92 6.78 5.43
N ASN A 55 -4.99 6.70 4.66
CA ASN A 55 -6.14 5.82 4.85
C ASN A 55 -6.02 4.48 4.09
N CYS A 56 -4.81 4.03 3.74
CA CYS A 56 -4.56 2.76 3.03
C CYS A 56 -5.13 2.66 1.62
N GLY A 57 -5.35 3.79 0.95
CA GLY A 57 -5.64 3.80 -0.48
C GLY A 57 -4.36 3.84 -1.30
N ASP A 58 -4.16 2.89 -2.21
CA ASP A 58 -3.03 2.94 -3.15
C ASP A 58 -3.10 4.18 -4.03
N ILE A 59 -2.07 5.02 -3.95
CA ILE A 59 -1.91 6.20 -4.81
C ILE A 59 -1.07 5.85 -6.03
N GLY A 60 -0.05 5.00 -5.87
CA GLY A 60 0.84 4.62 -6.95
C GLY A 60 1.57 3.31 -6.68
N LEU A 61 1.81 2.55 -7.75
CA LEU A 61 2.55 1.28 -7.73
C LEU A 61 3.75 1.40 -8.67
N SER A 62 4.92 0.95 -8.22
CA SER A 62 6.13 0.96 -9.02
C SER A 62 5.97 0.10 -10.27
N GLN A 63 6.45 0.58 -11.40
CA GLN A 63 6.36 -0.16 -12.68
C GLN A 63 7.28 -1.37 -12.77
N ASN A 64 8.33 -1.43 -11.94
CA ASN A 64 9.28 -2.53 -11.92
C ASN A 64 9.04 -3.44 -10.71
N GLU A 65 8.63 -4.69 -10.97
CA GLU A 65 8.60 -5.76 -9.97
C GLU A 65 10.04 -6.19 -9.65
N PHE A 66 10.51 -5.87 -8.42
CA PHE A 66 11.83 -6.20 -7.84
C PHE A 66 13.08 -5.69 -8.60
N GLN A 67 14.06 -4.99 -8.00
CA GLN A 67 14.80 -5.28 -6.76
C GLN A 67 15.36 -3.99 -6.12
N GLY A 68 15.40 -3.88 -4.79
CA GLY A 68 16.11 -2.82 -4.04
C GLY A 68 15.21 -1.90 -3.21
N ASN A 69 15.59 -0.63 -3.07
CA ASN A 69 14.84 0.38 -2.32
C ASN A 69 13.71 1.00 -3.20
N PRO A 70 12.85 1.88 -2.68
CA PRO A 70 11.78 2.48 -3.48
C PRO A 70 12.29 3.18 -4.76
N CYS A 71 13.51 3.71 -4.75
CA CYS A 71 14.08 4.39 -5.91
C CYS A 71 14.60 3.44 -7.00
N SER A 72 14.89 2.17 -6.66
CA SER A 72 15.28 1.18 -7.67
C SER A 72 14.08 0.64 -8.44
N GLY A 73 12.85 0.85 -7.94
CA GLY A 73 11.61 0.64 -8.70
C GLY A 73 11.45 1.58 -9.90
N GLY A 74 12.35 2.56 -10.06
CA GLY A 74 12.28 3.61 -11.07
C GLY A 74 11.51 4.84 -10.56
N PRO A 75 11.61 5.97 -11.27
CA PRO A 75 10.95 7.20 -10.83
C PRO A 75 9.44 7.11 -10.91
N GLY A 76 8.86 6.25 -11.75
CA GLY A 76 7.41 6.21 -12.01
C GLY A 76 6.67 5.17 -11.18
N TYR A 77 5.69 5.63 -10.39
CA TYR A 77 4.74 4.81 -9.62
C TYR A 77 3.34 4.91 -10.24
N GLY A 78 3.27 4.64 -11.54
CA GLY A 78 2.13 4.97 -12.39
C GLY A 78 2.14 6.44 -12.87
N THR A 79 1.11 6.83 -13.61
CA THR A 79 1.03 8.16 -14.22
C THR A 79 0.89 9.24 -13.15
N GLY A 80 1.90 10.11 -13.01
CA GLY A 80 1.85 11.29 -12.14
C GLY A 80 2.23 11.04 -10.68
N ASN A 81 2.76 9.86 -10.34
CA ASN A 81 3.30 9.57 -9.01
C ASN A 81 4.71 8.99 -9.11
N GLY A 82 5.49 9.11 -8.04
CA GLY A 82 6.84 8.60 -8.06
C GLY A 82 7.75 9.00 -6.90
N ILE A 83 8.97 8.46 -6.94
CA ILE A 83 10.04 8.67 -5.95
C ILE A 83 11.37 8.83 -6.72
N ASN A 84 12.15 9.89 -6.45
CA ASN A 84 13.32 10.28 -7.27
C ASN A 84 14.63 10.28 -6.49
N SER A 85 14.55 10.14 -5.18
CA SER A 85 15.70 10.22 -4.30
C SER A 85 15.46 9.31 -3.11
N CYS A 86 16.48 8.52 -2.81
CA CYS A 86 16.55 7.70 -1.61
C CYS A 86 17.93 7.89 -1.01
N ASP A 87 18.01 7.93 0.31
CA ASP A 87 19.31 7.90 0.98
C ASP A 87 19.91 6.48 0.95
N SER A 88 21.10 6.32 1.55
CA SER A 88 21.80 5.04 1.61
C SER A 88 21.05 3.94 2.37
N SER A 89 20.08 4.29 3.21
CA SER A 89 19.20 3.33 3.91
C SER A 89 17.98 2.94 3.09
N GLY A 90 17.80 3.54 1.90
CA GLY A 90 16.62 3.36 1.06
C GLY A 90 15.45 4.24 1.47
N LYS A 91 15.62 5.17 2.41
CA LYS A 91 14.57 6.09 2.82
C LYS A 91 14.29 7.12 1.72
N PRO A 92 13.04 7.31 1.29
CA PRO A 92 12.69 8.32 0.30
C PRO A 92 13.07 9.73 0.76
N GLY A 93 13.69 10.51 -0.11
CA GLY A 93 13.97 11.93 0.08
C GLY A 93 12.86 12.83 -0.45
N PHE A 94 12.28 12.45 -1.58
CA PHE A 94 11.19 13.17 -2.24
C PHE A 94 10.25 12.21 -2.97
N VAL A 95 8.96 12.40 -2.71
CA VAL A 95 7.84 11.64 -3.28
C VAL A 95 6.88 12.63 -3.93
N TRP A 96 6.54 12.45 -5.19
CA TRP A 96 5.50 13.24 -5.86
C TRP A 96 4.30 12.36 -6.15
N THR A 97 3.14 12.98 -6.07
CA THR A 97 1.86 12.37 -6.44
C THR A 97 1.03 13.40 -7.19
N LYS A 98 -0.08 12.97 -7.79
CA LYS A 98 -1.09 13.90 -8.33
C LYS A 98 -1.66 14.85 -7.28
N GLY A 99 -1.63 14.47 -6.00
CA GLY A 99 -2.17 15.25 -4.89
C GLY A 99 -1.20 16.25 -4.27
N GLY A 100 0.08 16.22 -4.67
CA GLY A 100 1.13 17.08 -4.13
C GLY A 100 2.47 16.38 -3.97
N ASN A 101 3.43 17.12 -3.41
CA ASN A 101 4.79 16.67 -3.15
C ASN A 101 5.01 16.42 -1.66
N PHE A 102 5.86 15.46 -1.35
CA PHE A 102 6.14 15.01 0.01
C PHE A 102 7.64 14.79 0.22
N HIS A 103 8.11 15.06 1.44
CA HIS A 103 9.50 14.98 1.88
C HIS A 103 9.58 14.65 3.38
N ASN A 104 10.74 14.83 4.01
CA ASN A 104 10.95 14.60 5.45
C ASN A 104 10.47 13.22 5.91
N CYS A 105 10.74 12.19 5.10
CA CYS A 105 10.25 10.87 5.40
C CYS A 105 10.89 10.31 6.68
N TYR A 106 10.09 9.63 7.49
CA TYR A 106 10.53 8.98 8.72
C TYR A 106 10.06 7.52 8.75
N SER A 107 10.84 6.66 9.40
CA SER A 107 10.54 5.24 9.44
C SER A 107 9.36 4.92 10.35
N VAL A 108 8.54 3.97 9.92
CA VAL A 108 7.39 3.45 10.65
C VAL A 108 7.31 1.93 10.53
N SER A 109 6.50 1.31 11.38
CA SER A 109 6.15 -0.11 11.29
C SER A 109 4.64 -0.22 11.30
N GLN A 110 4.04 0.05 10.13
CA GLN A 110 2.58 0.06 9.94
C GLN A 110 2.21 -0.88 8.79
N SER A 111 0.92 -1.22 8.67
CA SER A 111 0.44 -2.10 7.60
C SER A 111 -0.95 -1.69 7.14
N CYS A 112 -1.14 -1.71 5.83
CA CYS A 112 -2.40 -1.51 5.14
C CYS A 112 -3.06 -2.80 4.68
N ALA A 113 -2.65 -3.96 5.22
CA ALA A 113 -3.22 -5.25 4.84
C ALA A 113 -4.75 -5.28 4.99
N THR A 114 -5.47 -5.22 3.87
CA THR A 114 -6.94 -5.17 3.81
C THR A 114 -7.60 -6.53 3.54
N GLY A 115 -6.82 -7.62 3.40
CA GLY A 115 -7.37 -8.93 3.08
C GLY A 115 -6.44 -10.12 3.34
N PRO A 116 -6.96 -11.36 3.31
CA PRO A 116 -6.24 -12.57 3.74
C PRO A 116 -5.05 -12.97 2.86
N PHE A 117 -4.91 -12.36 1.67
CA PHE A 117 -3.82 -12.63 0.72
C PHE A 117 -3.10 -11.35 0.27
N LEU A 118 -3.35 -10.23 0.95
CA LEU A 118 -2.71 -8.95 0.67
C LEU A 118 -1.96 -8.50 1.92
N TYR A 119 -0.65 -8.32 1.78
CA TYR A 119 0.18 -7.75 2.82
C TYR A 119 0.78 -6.46 2.29
N GLU A 120 0.53 -5.38 3.01
CA GLU A 120 0.99 -4.06 2.59
C GLU A 120 1.77 -3.35 3.70
N PRO A 121 2.99 -3.81 4.02
CA PRO A 121 3.81 -3.16 5.03
C PRO A 121 4.25 -1.78 4.57
N ILE A 122 4.08 -0.80 5.46
CA ILE A 122 4.50 0.58 5.28
C ILE A 122 5.77 0.80 6.10
N TYR A 123 6.82 1.26 5.43
CA TYR A 123 8.14 1.46 6.04
C TYR A 123 8.45 2.91 6.33
N TRP A 124 7.86 3.84 5.58
CA TRP A 124 8.07 5.27 5.78
C TRP A 124 6.77 6.05 5.64
N CYS A 125 6.63 7.12 6.42
CA CYS A 125 5.65 8.17 6.21
C CYS A 125 6.37 9.44 5.78
N CYS A 126 5.85 10.11 4.76
CA CYS A 126 6.43 11.32 4.18
C CYS A 126 5.47 12.51 4.32
N GLN A 127 6.01 13.62 4.81
CA GLN A 127 5.28 14.84 5.09
C GLN A 127 5.02 15.65 3.83
N ARG A 128 3.86 16.30 3.75
CA ARG A 128 3.57 17.23 2.65
C ARG A 128 4.57 18.40 2.67
N TRP A 129 5.08 18.75 1.50
CA TRP A 129 5.89 19.95 1.28
C TRP A 129 5.04 21.22 1.27
#